data_AF-A0A959FIK3-F1
#
_entry.id   AF-A0A959FIK3-F1
#
_cell.length_a   1.000
_cell.length_b   1.000
_cell.length_c   1.000
_cell.angle_alpha   90.00
_cell.angle_beta   90.00
_cell.angle_gamma   90.00
#
_symmetry.space_group_name_H-M   'P 1'
#
loop_
_entity.id
_entity.type
_entity.pdbx_description
1 polymer ?
#
loop_
_entity_poly.entity_id
_entity_poly.type
_entity_poly.pdbx_seq_one_letter_code
_entity_poly.pdbx_strand_id
1 'polypeptide(L)' 'RRVSMEEIEKNGYNLNISRYVSTAEDEIEIDLAKVNERLTSIDVRIQKKTEEHNQYLKELKLKTI' A
#
# COMPACT_ATOMS: atom_id res chain seq x y z
N ARG A 1 -23.41 23.41 19.62
CA ARG A 1 -22.52 24.16 20.54
C ARG A 1 -22.48 25.61 20.07
N ARG A 2 -22.66 26.59 20.97
CA ARG A 2 -22.41 28.01 20.67
C ARG A 2 -20.91 28.25 20.89
N VAL A 3 -20.24 28.95 19.97
CA VAL A 3 -18.81 29.31 20.05
C VAL A 3 -18.68 30.83 20.16
N SER A 4 -17.62 31.32 20.82
CA SER A 4 -17.37 32.75 21.01
C SER A 4 -16.79 33.39 19.75
N MET A 5 -16.88 34.73 19.65
CA MET A 5 -16.28 35.48 18.53
C MET A 5 -14.75 35.37 18.50
N GLU A 6 -14.10 35.32 19.66
CA GLU A 6 -12.65 35.11 19.77
C GLU A 6 -12.22 33.74 19.21
N GLU A 7 -13.04 32.69 19.43
CA GLU A 7 -12.79 31.35 18.88
C GLU A 7 -12.94 31.37 17.35
N ILE A 8 -13.89 32.13 16.80
CA ILE A 8 -14.09 32.29 15.36
C ILE A 8 -12.92 33.05 14.72
N GLU A 9 -12.44 34.13 15.34
CA GLU A 9 -11.31 34.92 14.87
C GLU A 9 -10.00 34.12 14.91
N LYS A 10 -9.75 33.35 15.98
CA LYS A 10 -8.61 32.44 16.08
C LYS A 10 -8.61 31.34 14.99
N ASN A 11 -9.79 30.94 14.54
CA ASN A 11 -9.96 30.00 13.42
C ASN A 11 -10.03 30.70 12.05
N GLY A 12 -9.65 31.98 11.95
CA GLY A 12 -9.58 32.73 10.69
C GLY A 12 -10.92 32.93 10.01
N TYR A 13 -12.00 33.05 10.79
CA TYR A 13 -13.39 33.10 10.30
C TYR A 13 -13.81 31.87 9.48
N ASN A 14 -13.08 30.76 9.63
CA ASN A 14 -13.46 29.48 9.02
C ASN A 14 -14.65 28.89 9.81
N LEU A 15 -15.85 29.07 9.28
CA LEU A 15 -17.11 28.61 9.86
C LEU A 15 -17.46 27.16 9.48
N ASN A 16 -16.50 26.40 8.92
CA ASN A 16 -16.74 24.99 8.60
C ASN A 16 -17.11 24.22 9.88
N ILE A 17 -18.38 23.85 9.98
CA ILE A 17 -18.88 22.91 10.98
C ILE A 17 -18.15 21.58 10.76
N SER A 18 -17.41 21.14 11.78
CA SER A 18 -16.53 19.97 11.84
C SER A 18 -17.13 18.61 11.43
N ARG A 19 -18.37 18.57 10.93
CA ARG A 19 -18.99 17.39 10.34
C ARG A 19 -18.45 17.02 8.95
N TYR A 20 -17.77 17.94 8.26
CA TYR A 20 -17.32 17.74 6.87
C TYR A 20 -15.85 18.08 6.63
N VAL A 21 -15.07 18.31 7.69
CA VAL A 21 -13.61 18.50 7.56
C VAL A 21 -12.98 17.15 7.87
N SER A 22 -12.51 16.46 6.84
CA SER A 22 -11.71 15.25 7.01
C SER A 22 -10.48 15.60 7.84
N THR A 23 -10.34 14.98 9.01
CA THR A 23 -9.11 15.02 9.83
C THR A 23 -8.16 13.88 9.46
N ALA A 24 -8.40 13.21 8.32
CA ALA A 24 -7.50 12.17 7.85
C ALA A 24 -6.16 12.83 7.51
N GLU A 25 -5.09 12.28 8.06
CA GLU A 25 -3.73 12.64 7.66
C GLU A 25 -3.53 12.20 6.20
N ASP A 26 -2.79 13.00 5.43
CA ASP A 26 -2.45 12.64 4.05
C ASP A 26 -1.70 11.30 4.05
N GLU A 27 -2.25 10.32 3.33
CA GLU A 27 -1.60 9.02 3.18
C GLU A 27 -0.31 9.18 2.35
N ILE A 28 0.71 8.41 2.73
CA ILE A 28 1.96 8.37 1.96
C ILE A 28 1.65 7.82 0.58
N GLU A 29 1.99 8.59 -0.46
CA GLU A 29 1.80 8.19 -1.85
C GLU A 29 2.60 6.92 -2.15
N ILE A 30 1.92 5.89 -2.65
CA ILE A 30 2.52 4.60 -3.00
C ILE A 30 2.93 4.63 -4.47
N ASP A 31 4.21 4.42 -4.74
CA ASP A 31 4.71 4.19 -6.09
C ASP A 31 4.27 2.80 -6.60
N LEU A 32 3.16 2.77 -7.33
CA LEU A 32 2.59 1.56 -7.92
C LEU A 32 3.53 0.91 -8.93
N ALA A 33 4.34 1.68 -9.65
CA ALA A 33 5.28 1.14 -10.63
C ALA A 33 6.38 0.33 -9.92
N LYS A 34 6.95 0.88 -8.84
CA LYS A 34 7.93 0.20 -8.00
C LYS A 34 7.38 -1.05 -7.32
N VAL A 35 6.12 -1.01 -6.87
CA VAL A 35 5.45 -2.20 -6.32
C VAL A 35 5.31 -3.28 -7.40
N ASN A 36 4.86 -2.91 -8.59
CA ASN A 36 4.69 -3.84 -9.70
C ASN A 36 6.01 -4.47 -10.17
N GLU A 37 7.09 -3.69 -10.24
CA GLU A 37 8.44 -4.19 -10.52
C GLU A 37 8.89 -5.21 -9.47
N ARG A 38 8.66 -4.91 -8.18
CA ARG A 38 8.95 -5.85 -7.09
C ARG A 38 8.18 -7.16 -7.25
N LEU A 39 6.89 -7.10 -7.53
CA LEU A 39 6.06 -8.29 -7.75
C LEU A 39 6.59 -9.12 -8.92
N THR A 40 6.85 -8.48 -10.06
CA THR A 40 7.40 -9.15 -11.24
C THR A 40 8.75 -9.82 -10.93
N SER A 41 9.62 -9.15 -10.18
CA SER A 41 10.91 -9.73 -9.77
C SER A 41 10.76 -10.95 -8.85
N ILE A 42 9.73 -10.95 -7.99
CA ILE A 42 9.41 -12.08 -7.11
C ILE A 42 8.96 -13.27 -7.96
N ASP A 43 8.06 -13.05 -8.92
CA ASP A 43 7.53 -14.11 -9.78
C ASP A 43 8.62 -14.79 -10.60
N VAL A 44 9.55 -14.00 -11.17
CA VAL A 44 10.71 -14.54 -11.90
C VAL A 44 11.57 -15.43 -11.00
N ARG A 45 11.81 -15.02 -9.75
CA ARG A 45 12.58 -15.83 -8.80
C ARG A 45 11.85 -17.11 -8.41
N ILE A 46 10.53 -17.05 -8.23
CA ILE A 46 9.70 -18.21 -7.95
C ILE A 46 9.80 -19.20 -9.11
N GLN A 47 9.58 -18.76 -10.34
CA GLN A 47 9.66 -19.61 -11.52
C GLN A 47 11.02 -20.30 -11.63
N LYS A 48 12.12 -19.53 -11.49
CA LYS A 48 13.47 -20.09 -11.54
C LYS A 48 13.69 -21.15 -10.46
N LYS A 49 13.24 -20.88 -9.22
CA LYS A 49 13.40 -21.82 -8.11
C LYS A 49 12.53 -23.06 -8.26
N THR A 50 11.32 -22.91 -8.79
CA THR A 50 10.45 -24.05 -9.14
C THR A 50 11.09 -24.91 -10.22
N GLU A 51 11.72 -24.30 -11.23
CA GLU A 51 12.42 -25.05 -12.27
C GLU A 51 13.63 -25.82 -11.72
N GLU A 52 14.47 -25.17 -10.90
CA GLU A 52 15.58 -25.83 -10.19
C GLU A 52 15.07 -26.98 -9.31
N HIS A 53 13.99 -26.77 -8.56
CA HIS A 53 13.38 -27.82 -7.74
C HIS A 53 12.88 -29.00 -8.58
N ASN A 54 12.23 -28.72 -9.71
CA ASN A 54 11.73 -29.73 -10.63
C ASN A 54 12.86 -30.51 -11.33
N GLN A 55 14.03 -29.91 -11.54
CA GLN A 55 15.21 -30.64 -12.00
C GLN A 55 15.62 -31.71 -10.98
N TYR A 56 15.70 -31.36 -9.69
CA TYR A 56 16.00 -32.35 -8.64
C TYR A 56 14.94 -33.45 -8.53
N LEU A 57 13.65 -33.11 -8.64
CA LEU A 57 12.59 -34.11 -8.64
C LEU A 57 12.71 -35.09 -9.83
N LYS A 58 13.07 -34.59 -11.01
CA LYS A 58 13.30 -35.44 -12.20
C LYS A 58 14.47 -36.40 -11.99
N GLU A 59 15.57 -35.93 -11.41
CA GLU A 59 16.72 -36.78 -11.07
C GLU A 59 16.35 -37.91 -10.10
N LEU A 60 15.46 -37.60 -9.14
CA LEU A 60 14.91 -38.57 -8.20
C LEU A 60 13.77 -39.44 -8.77
N LYS A 61 13.42 -39.28 -10.05
CA LYS A 61 12.28 -39.95 -10.72
C LYS A 61 10.94 -39.71 -10.02
N LEU A 62 10.79 -38.55 -9.39
CA LEU A 62 9.56 -38.10 -8.75
C LEU A 62 8.76 -37.19 -9.70
N LYS A 63 7.46 -37.08 -9.44
CA LYS A 63 6.58 -36.18 -10.18
C LYS A 63 6.93 -34.73 -9.86
N THR A 64 7.10 -33.89 -10.89
CA THR A 64 7.33 -32.45 -10.75
C THR A 64 6.09 -31.72 -10.23
N ILE A 65 6.32 -30.56 -9.60
CA ILE A 65 5.29 -29.64 -9.10
C ILE A 65 5.01 -28.51 -10.07
#